data_AF-A0A818UAX0-F1
#
_entry.id   AF-A0A818UAX0-F1
#
_cell.length_a   1.000
_cell.length_b   1.000
_cell.length_c   1.000
_cell.angle_alpha   90.00
_cell.angle_beta   90.00
_cell.angle_gamma   90.00
#
_symmetry.space_group_name_H-M   'P 1'
#
loop_
_entity.id
_entity.type
_entity.pdbx_description
1 polymer ?
#
loop_
_entity_poly.entity_id
_entity_poly.type
_entity_poly.pdbx_seq_one_letter_code
_entity_poly.pdbx_strand_id
1 'polypeptide(L)'
;MWLILFLTFIVAFIIYLKLKYFTFRSSVPGLPPQFLFGNLLQTGLFKGNSLPQIYTSLRNRFGDIYQLQLGLFHAFIISNIDDIQHIFNHRHIYDQSDWAVKLAGILFPNCLITVKGAKHKRHAAVIMPLFRRAKSISNFDSIIDCTEKLLENWRTFSNDHIHCDIVQQCQNLLLQIFGLIAFDYDLETINGSNTNELTQTLSNLSDVLEQTIFLPNFISRIYTIFSSQYRRDRATAERYLYRMIEQELTKTAESRAQRKKTSLIASLVDSLQTDEIAEAKKSEEEKKGKL
;
A
#
# COMPACT_ATOMS: atom_id res chain seq x y z
N MET A 1 -37.49 5.64 -33.03
CA MET A 1 -37.89 4.59 -32.07
C MET A 1 -36.70 4.12 -31.21
N TRP A 2 -35.62 3.59 -31.80
CA TRP A 2 -34.42 3.13 -31.04
C TRP A 2 -33.75 4.19 -30.17
N LEU A 3 -33.67 5.43 -30.65
CA LEU A 3 -33.05 6.53 -29.91
C LEU A 3 -33.85 6.92 -28.65
N ILE A 4 -35.18 6.83 -28.71
CA ILE A 4 -36.08 7.09 -27.58
C ILE A 4 -35.97 5.95 -26.55
N LEU A 5 -35.96 4.70 -27.00
CA LEU A 5 -35.78 3.53 -26.13
C LEU A 5 -34.40 3.53 -25.43
N PHE A 6 -33.35 3.97 -26.12
CA PHE A 6 -32.03 4.13 -25.53
C PHE A 6 -32.01 5.24 -24.48
N LEU A 7 -32.63 6.39 -24.76
CA LEU A 7 -32.72 7.50 -23.81
C LEU A 7 -33.53 7.13 -22.56
N THR A 8 -34.66 6.43 -22.72
CA THR A 8 -35.48 5.98 -21.58
C THR A 8 -34.74 4.95 -20.74
N PHE A 9 -34.01 4.02 -21.36
CA PHE A 9 -33.14 3.08 -20.65
C PHE A 9 -32.05 3.80 -19.85
N ILE A 10 -31.37 4.80 -20.44
CA ILE A 10 -30.36 5.61 -19.74
C ILE A 10 -30.98 6.32 -18.54
N VAL A 11 -32.14 6.95 -18.71
CA VAL A 11 -32.82 7.68 -17.62
C VAL A 11 -33.24 6.71 -16.51
N ALA A 12 -33.86 5.57 -16.85
CA ALA A 12 -34.21 4.53 -15.88
C ALA A 12 -32.99 3.98 -15.15
N PHE A 13 -31.88 3.77 -15.87
CA PHE A 13 -30.61 3.33 -15.29
C PHE A 13 -29.99 4.39 -14.35
N ILE A 14 -30.02 5.67 -14.72
CA ILE A 14 -29.58 6.79 -13.88
C ILE A 14 -30.42 6.87 -12.59
N ILE A 15 -31.74 6.76 -12.71
CA ILE A 15 -32.66 6.76 -11.56
C ILE A 15 -32.38 5.54 -10.67
N TYR A 16 -32.20 4.35 -11.26
CA TYR A 16 -31.83 3.15 -10.53
C TYR A 16 -30.52 3.33 -9.77
N LEU A 17 -29.47 3.86 -10.41
CA LEU A 17 -28.18 4.14 -9.75
C LEU A 17 -28.34 5.13 -8.60
N LYS A 18 -29.08 6.21 -8.82
CA LYS A 18 -29.35 7.23 -7.78
C LYS A 18 -30.07 6.61 -6.58
N LEU A 19 -31.15 5.86 -6.83
CA LEU A 19 -31.93 5.23 -5.77
C LEU A 19 -31.18 4.12 -5.05
N LYS A 20 -30.34 3.34 -5.75
CA LYS A 20 -29.60 2.22 -5.16
C LYS A 20 -28.37 2.67 -4.38
N TYR A 21 -27.60 3.63 -4.88
CA TYR A 21 -26.27 3.97 -4.33
C TYR A 21 -26.16 5.38 -3.73
N PHE A 22 -27.03 6.31 -4.12
CA PHE A 22 -26.91 7.73 -3.75
C PHE A 22 -28.14 8.25 -2.98
N THR A 23 -28.87 7.37 -2.28
CA THR A 23 -29.90 7.79 -1.31
C THR A 23 -29.41 7.56 0.11
N PHE A 24 -29.58 8.57 0.95
CA PHE A 24 -29.24 8.52 2.37
C PHE A 24 -30.25 7.60 3.08
N ARG A 25 -29.80 6.43 3.53
CA ARG A 25 -30.67 5.42 4.17
C ARG A 25 -30.26 5.07 5.60
N SER A 26 -29.22 5.70 6.12
CA SER A 26 -28.68 5.39 7.45
C SER A 26 -29.06 6.47 8.46
N SER A 27 -29.22 6.07 9.72
CA SER A 27 -29.39 6.97 10.88
C SER A 27 -28.10 7.72 11.24
N VAL A 28 -26.95 7.31 10.69
CA VAL A 28 -25.65 7.94 10.93
C VAL A 28 -25.57 9.30 10.21
N PRO A 29 -25.13 10.38 10.86
CA PRO A 29 -25.02 11.69 10.23
C PRO A 29 -23.97 11.69 9.13
N GLY A 30 -24.11 12.56 8.12
CA GLY A 30 -23.14 12.66 7.04
C GLY A 30 -23.54 13.67 5.98
N LEU A 31 -22.67 13.86 5.00
CA LEU A 31 -22.96 14.74 3.86
C LEU A 31 -23.94 14.07 2.89
N PRO A 32 -24.96 14.80 2.37
CA PRO A 32 -25.85 14.24 1.36
C PRO A 32 -25.05 13.92 0.08
N PRO A 33 -25.12 12.67 -0.41
CA PRO A 33 -24.30 12.25 -1.55
C PRO A 33 -24.74 12.94 -2.84
N GLN A 34 -23.78 13.45 -3.62
CA GLN A 34 -24.01 13.94 -4.97
C GLN A 34 -23.99 12.78 -5.96
N PHE A 35 -24.73 12.93 -7.06
CA PHE A 35 -24.78 11.92 -8.11
C PHE A 35 -23.38 11.66 -8.72
N LEU A 36 -23.06 10.39 -8.96
CA LEU A 36 -21.78 9.85 -9.48
C LEU A 36 -20.56 9.99 -8.55
N PHE A 37 -20.34 11.15 -7.94
CA PHE A 37 -19.14 11.43 -7.16
C PHE A 37 -19.32 11.30 -5.65
N GLY A 38 -20.56 11.07 -5.18
CA GLY A 38 -20.85 11.04 -3.75
C GLY A 38 -20.49 12.37 -3.09
N ASN A 39 -19.62 12.35 -2.10
CA ASN A 39 -19.14 13.53 -1.39
C ASN A 39 -17.75 13.99 -1.86
N LEU A 40 -17.11 13.32 -2.83
CA LEU A 40 -15.74 13.63 -3.26
C LEU A 40 -15.57 15.12 -3.63
N LEU A 41 -16.49 15.69 -4.41
CA LEU A 41 -16.46 17.11 -4.79
C LEU A 41 -16.73 18.05 -3.59
N GLN A 42 -17.55 17.62 -2.64
CA GLN A 42 -17.92 18.41 -1.45
C GLN A 42 -16.81 18.48 -0.41
N THR A 43 -15.96 17.45 -0.35
CA THR A 43 -14.82 17.44 0.59
C THR A 43 -13.75 18.49 0.26
N GLY A 44 -13.74 19.02 -0.97
CA GLY A 44 -12.70 19.92 -1.42
C GLY A 44 -11.36 19.23 -1.70
N LEU A 45 -11.34 17.90 -1.81
CA LEU A 45 -10.15 17.12 -2.19
C LEU A 45 -9.53 17.63 -3.50
N PHE A 46 -10.37 17.91 -4.50
CA PHE A 46 -9.93 18.50 -5.78
C PHE A 46 -9.57 19.99 -5.69
N LYS A 47 -9.80 20.64 -4.55
CA LYS A 47 -9.42 22.04 -4.28
C LYS A 47 -8.11 22.14 -3.49
N GLY A 48 -7.44 21.01 -3.23
CA GLY A 48 -6.18 20.97 -2.48
C GLY A 48 -6.33 20.80 -0.97
N ASN A 49 -7.54 20.54 -0.46
CA ASN A 49 -7.71 20.21 0.96
C ASN A 49 -7.05 18.87 1.26
N SER A 50 -6.23 18.81 2.32
CA SER A 50 -5.62 17.55 2.76
C SER A 50 -6.64 16.67 3.47
N LEU A 51 -6.46 15.34 3.43
CA LEU A 51 -7.35 14.41 4.13
C LEU A 51 -7.51 14.72 5.63
N PRO A 52 -6.45 15.07 6.39
CA PRO A 52 -6.61 15.45 7.79
C PRO A 52 -7.52 16.66 7.99
N GLN A 53 -7.44 17.67 7.11
CA GLN A 53 -8.32 18.84 7.17
C GLN A 53 -9.78 18.44 6.91
N ILE A 54 -10.00 17.59 5.91
CA ILE A 54 -11.32 17.07 5.56
C ILE A 54 -11.92 16.32 6.75
N TYR A 55 -11.19 15.35 7.31
CA TYR A 55 -11.66 14.57 8.45
C TYR A 55 -11.92 15.43 9.69
N THR A 56 -11.03 16.38 9.99
CA THR A 56 -11.22 17.30 11.13
C THR A 56 -12.48 18.15 10.96
N SER A 57 -12.69 18.71 9.76
CA SER A 57 -13.87 19.55 9.49
C SER A 57 -15.19 18.77 9.58
N LEU A 58 -15.21 17.53 9.09
CA LEU A 58 -16.39 16.67 9.13
C LEU A 58 -16.66 16.15 10.54
N ARG A 59 -15.61 15.79 11.29
CA ARG A 59 -15.71 15.41 12.69
C ARG A 59 -16.28 16.55 13.53
N ASN A 60 -15.79 17.78 13.34
CA ASN A 60 -16.31 18.94 14.05
C ASN A 60 -17.79 19.21 13.75
N ARG A 61 -18.28 18.79 12.58
CA ARG A 61 -19.67 19.01 12.14
C ARG A 61 -20.63 17.89 12.54
N PHE A 62 -20.17 16.64 12.51
CA PHE A 62 -21.03 15.46 12.65
C PHE A 62 -20.70 14.59 13.87
N GLY A 63 -19.64 14.91 14.61
CA GLY A 63 -19.15 14.14 15.74
C GLY A 63 -18.19 13.02 15.33
N ASP A 64 -18.01 12.06 16.22
CA ASP A 64 -17.00 11.00 16.08
C ASP A 64 -17.38 9.88 15.09
N ILE A 65 -18.68 9.76 14.75
CA ILE A 65 -19.18 8.77 13.80
C ILE A 65 -19.99 9.48 12.74
N TYR A 66 -19.54 9.39 11.49
CA TYR A 66 -20.26 9.95 10.35
C TYR A 66 -20.04 9.11 9.09
N GLN A 67 -20.91 9.30 8.11
CA GLN A 67 -20.85 8.58 6.84
C GLN A 67 -20.42 9.49 5.69
N LEU A 68 -19.66 8.91 4.76
CA LEU A 68 -19.25 9.50 3.49
C LEU A 68 -19.51 8.52 2.36
N GLN A 69 -19.97 9.07 1.25
CA GLN A 69 -20.09 8.37 -0.02
C GLN A 69 -18.90 8.75 -0.91
N LEU A 70 -17.99 7.83 -1.19
CA LEU A 70 -16.86 8.02 -2.08
C LEU A 70 -17.20 7.40 -3.45
N GLY A 71 -17.83 8.18 -4.33
CA GLY A 71 -18.40 7.66 -5.57
C GLY A 71 -19.46 6.59 -5.32
N LEU A 72 -19.23 5.36 -5.77
CA LEU A 72 -20.15 4.23 -5.54
C LEU A 72 -19.96 3.57 -4.17
N PHE A 73 -18.93 3.95 -3.41
CA PHE A 73 -18.60 3.31 -2.14
C PHE A 73 -19.16 4.11 -0.98
N HIS A 74 -19.70 3.39 0.01
CA HIS A 74 -20.19 3.96 1.24
C HIS A 74 -19.21 3.64 2.36
N ALA A 75 -18.78 4.65 3.12
CA ALA A 75 -17.80 4.53 4.18
C ALA A 75 -18.31 5.18 5.46
N PHE A 76 -18.15 4.48 6.58
CA PHE A 76 -18.30 5.05 7.91
C PHE A 76 -16.92 5.47 8.41
N ILE A 77 -16.83 6.72 8.87
CA ILE A 77 -15.63 7.24 9.53
C ILE A 77 -15.90 7.24 11.02
N ILE A 78 -14.98 6.63 11.77
CA ILE A 78 -15.10 6.40 13.21
C ILE A 78 -13.83 6.93 13.86
N SER A 79 -13.99 7.86 14.81
CA SER A 79 -12.89 8.55 15.50
C SER A 79 -12.86 8.31 17.00
N ASN A 80 -13.91 7.68 17.56
CA ASN A 80 -13.97 7.34 18.98
C ASN A 80 -13.06 6.13 19.27
N ILE A 81 -12.26 6.21 20.33
CA ILE A 81 -11.25 5.19 20.66
C ILE A 81 -11.86 3.85 21.07
N ASP A 82 -13.00 3.85 21.76
CA ASP A 82 -13.67 2.63 22.21
C ASP A 82 -14.25 1.85 21.01
N ASP A 83 -14.83 2.57 20.05
CA ASP A 83 -15.33 1.98 18.80
C ASP A 83 -14.19 1.43 17.93
N ILE A 84 -13.08 2.17 17.83
CA ILE A 84 -11.88 1.72 17.13
C ILE A 84 -11.34 0.44 17.77
N GLN A 85 -11.22 0.42 19.10
CA GLN A 85 -10.79 -0.76 19.85
C GLN A 85 -11.74 -1.94 19.65
N HIS A 86 -13.06 -1.70 19.64
CA HIS A 86 -14.06 -2.72 19.36
C HIS A 86 -13.84 -3.34 17.97
N ILE A 87 -13.67 -2.51 16.93
CA ILE A 87 -13.43 -2.98 15.55
C ILE A 87 -12.17 -3.84 15.46
N PHE A 88 -11.06 -3.39 16.05
CA PHE A 88 -9.80 -4.13 16.00
C PHE A 88 -9.79 -5.42 16.82
N ASN A 89 -10.61 -5.51 17.88
CA ASN A 89 -10.77 -6.72 18.69
C ASN A 89 -11.73 -7.73 18.04
N HIS A 90 -12.68 -7.28 17.22
CA HIS A 90 -13.70 -8.14 16.59
C HIS A 90 -13.41 -8.38 15.10
N ARG A 91 -12.19 -8.82 14.77
CA ARG A 91 -11.76 -9.07 13.36
C ARG A 91 -12.55 -10.17 12.63
N HIS A 92 -13.33 -10.97 13.33
CA HIS A 92 -14.24 -11.95 12.73
C HIS A 92 -15.53 -11.29 12.19
N ILE A 93 -15.85 -10.08 12.66
CA ILE A 93 -16.98 -9.26 12.21
C ILE A 93 -16.50 -8.24 11.17
N TYR A 94 -15.35 -7.60 11.44
CA TYR A 94 -14.78 -6.56 10.61
C TYR A 94 -13.54 -7.06 9.86
N ASP A 95 -13.63 -7.12 8.54
CA ASP A 95 -12.51 -7.43 7.66
C ASP A 95 -12.12 -6.20 6.82
N GLN A 96 -10.95 -6.24 6.20
CA GLN A 96 -10.48 -5.20 5.30
C GLN A 96 -11.51 -4.95 4.18
N SER A 97 -11.68 -3.72 3.73
CA SER A 97 -12.63 -3.45 2.65
C SER A 97 -12.15 -4.02 1.30
N ASP A 98 -13.09 -4.56 0.51
CA ASP A 98 -12.81 -4.99 -0.88
C ASP A 98 -12.34 -3.83 -1.77
N TRP A 99 -12.82 -2.62 -1.48
CA TRP A 99 -12.43 -1.41 -2.18
C TRP A 99 -10.92 -1.15 -2.03
N ALA A 100 -10.41 -1.08 -0.79
CA ALA A 100 -9.01 -0.79 -0.54
C ALA A 100 -8.11 -1.87 -1.16
N VAL A 101 -8.51 -3.15 -1.02
CA VAL A 101 -7.78 -4.28 -1.59
C VAL A 101 -7.73 -4.21 -3.11
N LYS A 102 -8.86 -3.98 -3.79
CA LYS A 102 -8.90 -3.92 -5.25
C LYS A 102 -8.11 -2.74 -5.80
N LEU A 103 -8.11 -1.62 -5.11
CA LEU A 103 -7.49 -0.39 -5.57
C LEU A 103 -5.98 -0.40 -5.39
N ALA A 104 -5.51 -0.72 -4.18
CA ALA A 104 -4.09 -0.94 -3.94
C ALA A 104 -3.56 -2.12 -4.78
N GLY A 105 -4.39 -3.13 -5.04
CA GLY A 105 -4.05 -4.28 -5.89
C GLY A 105 -3.83 -3.96 -7.37
N ILE A 106 -4.23 -2.78 -7.85
CA ILE A 106 -3.90 -2.32 -9.22
C ILE A 106 -2.41 -2.05 -9.34
N LEU A 107 -1.81 -1.43 -8.32
CA LEU A 107 -0.38 -1.10 -8.29
C LEU A 107 0.45 -2.24 -7.72
N PHE A 108 -0.07 -2.88 -6.68
CA PHE A 108 0.65 -3.86 -5.87
C PHE A 108 -0.16 -5.17 -5.76
N PRO A 109 -0.27 -5.93 -6.87
CA PRO A 109 -1.01 -7.19 -6.87
C PRO A 109 -0.32 -8.21 -5.97
N ASN A 110 -1.10 -8.96 -5.19
CA ASN A 110 -0.62 -10.02 -4.30
C ASN A 110 0.30 -9.56 -3.15
N CYS A 111 0.33 -8.27 -2.83
CA CYS A 111 1.00 -7.77 -1.64
C CYS A 111 0.20 -8.09 -0.38
N LEU A 112 0.86 -8.11 0.78
CA LEU A 112 0.22 -8.46 2.05
C LEU A 112 -1.04 -7.63 2.33
N ILE A 113 -1.00 -6.33 2.01
CA ILE A 113 -2.13 -5.39 2.19
C ILE A 113 -3.23 -5.53 1.12
N THR A 114 -3.04 -6.35 0.09
CA THR A 114 -3.97 -6.53 -1.04
C THR A 114 -4.48 -7.97 -1.15
N VAL A 115 -4.28 -8.78 -0.12
CA VAL A 115 -4.79 -10.16 -0.04
C VAL A 115 -5.56 -10.35 1.26
N LYS A 116 -6.50 -11.31 1.27
CA LYS A 116 -7.34 -11.64 2.44
C LYS A 116 -7.31 -13.12 2.76
N GLY A 117 -7.90 -13.49 3.91
CA GLY A 117 -8.16 -14.87 4.29
C GLY A 117 -6.91 -15.75 4.33
N ALA A 118 -7.00 -16.95 3.76
CA ALA A 118 -5.90 -17.93 3.76
C ALA A 118 -4.64 -17.41 3.07
N LYS A 119 -4.78 -16.63 1.98
CA LYS A 119 -3.63 -16.06 1.26
C LYS A 119 -2.90 -15.03 2.12
N HIS A 120 -3.64 -14.13 2.78
CA HIS A 120 -3.06 -13.20 3.75
C HIS A 120 -2.34 -13.93 4.88
N LYS A 121 -2.97 -14.93 5.50
CA LYS A 121 -2.37 -15.72 6.59
C LYS A 121 -1.03 -16.33 6.18
N ARG A 122 -0.94 -16.86 4.95
CA ARG A 122 0.31 -17.42 4.39
C ARG A 122 1.39 -16.35 4.20
N HIS A 123 1.07 -15.26 3.51
CA HIS A 123 2.03 -14.17 3.28
C HIS A 123 2.51 -13.58 4.62
N ALA A 124 1.60 -13.39 5.58
CA ALA A 124 1.92 -12.89 6.92
C ALA A 124 2.84 -13.86 7.69
N ALA A 125 2.64 -15.18 7.57
CA ALA A 125 3.47 -16.18 8.24
C ALA A 125 4.92 -16.14 7.76
N VAL A 126 5.18 -15.71 6.52
CA VAL A 126 6.53 -15.53 5.96
C VAL A 126 7.11 -14.18 6.37
N ILE A 127 6.34 -13.10 6.25
CA ILE A 127 6.84 -11.73 6.41
C ILE A 127 6.93 -11.30 7.89
N MET A 128 5.87 -11.51 8.68
CA MET A 128 5.75 -10.97 10.04
C MET A 128 6.82 -11.46 11.05
N PRO A 129 7.32 -12.71 11.01
CA PRO A 129 8.36 -13.16 11.93
C PRO A 129 9.64 -12.32 11.90
N LEU A 130 9.92 -11.66 10.77
CA LEU A 130 11.12 -10.86 10.57
C LEU A 130 11.03 -9.48 11.25
N PHE A 131 9.82 -9.01 11.51
CA PHE A 131 9.55 -7.77 12.24
C PHE A 131 9.38 -7.98 13.75
N ARG A 132 9.74 -9.16 14.27
CA ARG A 132 9.74 -9.42 15.72
C ARG A 132 10.89 -8.67 16.39
N ARG A 133 10.64 -8.13 17.59
CA ARG A 133 11.60 -7.37 18.39
C ARG A 133 13.00 -8.00 18.46
N ALA A 134 13.09 -9.31 18.70
CA ALA A 134 14.37 -10.02 18.79
C ALA A 134 15.22 -9.91 17.51
N LYS A 135 14.57 -9.86 16.34
CA LYS A 135 15.23 -9.67 15.04
C LYS A 135 15.62 -8.21 14.79
N SER A 136 14.80 -7.26 15.22
CA SER A 136 15.17 -5.85 15.15
C SER A 136 16.42 -5.56 15.99
N ILE A 137 16.51 -6.15 17.20
CA ILE A 137 17.66 -5.95 18.10
C ILE A 137 18.95 -6.50 17.49
N SER A 138 18.91 -7.68 16.84
CA SER A 138 20.12 -8.29 16.25
C SER A 138 20.71 -7.50 15.08
N ASN A 139 19.99 -6.52 14.54
CA ASN A 139 20.43 -5.70 13.41
C ASN A 139 20.82 -4.27 13.82
N PHE A 140 20.89 -3.97 15.13
CA PHE A 140 21.23 -2.61 15.58
C PHE A 140 22.61 -2.15 15.10
N ASP A 141 23.61 -3.04 15.12
CA ASP A 141 24.95 -2.71 14.64
C ASP A 141 24.91 -2.26 13.17
N SER A 142 24.20 -2.98 12.31
CA SER A 142 24.02 -2.59 10.90
C SER A 142 23.29 -1.26 10.72
N ILE A 143 22.35 -0.93 11.61
CA ILE A 143 21.64 0.36 11.60
C ILE A 143 22.62 1.49 11.99
N ILE A 144 23.44 1.26 13.01
CA ILE A 144 24.47 2.20 13.46
C ILE A 144 25.48 2.42 12.34
N ASP A 145 26.00 1.35 11.73
CA ASP A 145 26.96 1.44 10.61
C ASP A 145 26.42 2.27 9.43
N CYS A 146 25.15 2.07 9.05
CA CYS A 146 24.52 2.87 7.98
C CYS A 146 24.41 4.35 8.37
N THR A 147 24.10 4.61 9.64
CA THR A 147 23.98 5.97 10.18
C THR A 147 25.34 6.66 10.23
N GLU A 148 26.38 5.96 10.68
CA GLU A 148 27.75 6.46 10.71
C GLU A 148 28.26 6.78 9.30
N LYS A 149 28.03 5.87 8.33
CA LYS A 149 28.35 6.12 6.91
C LYS A 149 27.68 7.39 6.36
N LEU A 150 26.42 7.63 6.71
CA LEU A 150 25.72 8.86 6.32
C LEU A 150 26.39 10.10 6.93
N LEU A 151 26.71 10.04 8.23
CA LEU A 151 27.35 11.15 8.93
C LEU A 151 28.77 11.44 8.41
N GLU A 152 29.54 10.40 8.08
CA GLU A 152 30.85 10.52 7.44
C GLU A 152 30.75 11.15 6.05
N ASN A 153 29.75 10.75 5.27
CA ASN A 153 29.49 11.34 3.97
C ASN A 153 29.17 12.84 4.12
N TRP A 154 28.33 13.24 5.09
CA TRP A 154 28.04 14.64 5.35
C TRP A 154 29.28 15.45 5.74
N ARG A 155 30.14 14.90 6.62
CA ARG A 155 31.41 15.53 7.02
C ARG A 155 32.37 15.72 5.85
N THR A 156 32.27 14.88 4.81
CA THR A 156 33.10 15.00 3.61
C THR A 156 32.74 16.25 2.77
N PHE A 157 31.48 16.68 2.80
CA PHE A 157 31.03 17.86 2.03
C PHE A 157 31.24 19.19 2.76
N SER A 158 31.19 19.19 4.09
CA SER A 158 31.39 20.40 4.90
C SER A 158 31.71 20.05 6.35
N ASN A 159 32.71 20.71 6.93
CA ASN A 159 33.08 20.56 8.34
C ASN A 159 32.29 21.47 9.29
N ASP A 160 31.52 22.41 8.75
CA ASP A 160 30.95 23.52 9.54
C ASP A 160 29.42 23.54 9.46
N HIS A 161 28.86 23.63 8.24
CA HIS A 161 27.42 23.64 8.00
C HIS A 161 27.03 22.71 6.85
N ILE A 162 26.03 21.84 7.08
CA ILE A 162 25.49 20.92 6.08
C ILE A 162 24.15 21.44 5.60
N HIS A 163 24.04 21.77 4.31
CA HIS A 163 22.78 22.09 3.67
C HIS A 163 22.30 20.88 2.87
N CYS A 164 21.29 20.17 3.39
CA CYS A 164 20.70 19.01 2.71
C CYS A 164 19.20 18.92 2.97
N ASP A 165 18.51 18.17 2.10
CA ASP A 165 17.13 17.76 2.34
C ASP A 165 17.10 16.58 3.30
N ILE A 166 16.78 16.83 4.57
CA ILE A 166 16.75 15.79 5.61
C ILE A 166 15.74 14.68 5.33
N VAL A 167 14.63 14.98 4.64
CA VAL A 167 13.61 13.97 4.29
C VAL A 167 14.22 12.99 3.30
N GLN A 168 14.86 13.49 2.25
CA GLN A 168 15.55 12.66 1.26
C GLN A 168 16.68 11.85 1.90
N GLN A 169 17.50 12.46 2.78
CA GLN A 169 18.59 11.75 3.47
C GLN A 169 18.05 10.62 4.36
N CYS A 170 16.97 10.86 5.10
CA CYS A 170 16.33 9.83 5.92
C CYS A 170 15.70 8.72 5.07
N GLN A 171 15.09 9.05 3.92
CA GLN A 171 14.56 8.05 2.99
C GLN A 171 15.66 7.14 2.43
N ASN A 172 16.78 7.72 2.00
CA ASN A 172 17.95 6.97 1.54
C ASN A 172 18.50 6.08 2.66
N LEU A 173 18.69 6.63 3.87
CA LEU A 173 19.16 5.85 5.02
C LEU A 173 18.24 4.66 5.33
N LEU A 174 16.92 4.89 5.37
CA LEU A 174 15.95 3.83 5.61
C LEU A 174 16.02 2.76 4.51
N LEU A 175 16.11 3.18 3.25
CA LEU A 175 16.19 2.27 2.12
C LEU A 175 17.48 1.43 2.20
N GLN A 176 18.63 2.03 2.53
CA GLN A 176 19.89 1.32 2.77
C GLN A 176 19.74 0.23 3.85
N ILE A 177 19.21 0.63 5.01
CA ILE A 177 19.01 -0.26 6.16
C ILE A 177 18.10 -1.42 5.78
N PHE A 178 16.98 -1.15 5.09
CA PHE A 178 16.07 -2.19 4.63
C PHE A 178 16.71 -3.12 3.60
N GLY A 179 17.47 -2.58 2.64
CA GLY A 179 18.21 -3.36 1.66
C GLY A 179 19.14 -4.37 2.32
N LEU A 180 19.95 -3.92 3.28
CA LEU A 180 20.90 -4.77 3.99
C LEU A 180 20.21 -5.78 4.91
N ILE A 181 19.27 -5.33 5.75
CA ILE A 181 18.67 -6.22 6.76
C ILE A 181 17.70 -7.22 6.13
N ALA A 182 16.81 -6.77 5.24
CA ALA A 182 15.75 -7.62 4.70
C ALA A 182 16.25 -8.42 3.50
N PHE A 183 17.05 -7.81 2.62
CA PHE A 183 17.44 -8.39 1.34
C PHE A 183 18.92 -8.80 1.28
N ASP A 184 19.73 -8.48 2.30
CA ASP A 184 21.18 -8.70 2.28
C ASP A 184 21.81 -8.11 1.01
N TYR A 185 21.34 -6.93 0.64
CA TYR A 185 21.66 -6.25 -0.61
C TYR A 185 22.04 -4.80 -0.33
N ASP A 186 23.24 -4.40 -0.77
CA ASP A 186 23.67 -3.01 -0.70
C ASP A 186 23.01 -2.22 -1.84
N LEU A 187 22.13 -1.29 -1.48
CA LEU A 187 21.43 -0.43 -2.46
C LEU A 187 22.24 0.83 -2.81
N GLU A 188 23.38 1.05 -2.16
CA GLU A 188 24.30 2.16 -2.37
C GLU A 188 23.59 3.53 -2.34
N THR A 189 22.55 3.65 -1.52
CA THR A 189 21.67 4.84 -1.48
C THR A 189 22.29 6.04 -0.77
N ILE A 190 23.34 5.80 0.04
CA ILE A 190 24.05 6.82 0.82
C ILE A 190 25.26 7.38 0.05
N ASN A 191 25.73 6.68 -0.99
CA ASN A 191 26.94 7.02 -1.74
C ASN A 191 26.63 7.99 -2.89
N GLY A 192 26.36 9.27 -2.58
CA GLY A 192 26.22 10.32 -3.60
C GLY A 192 25.42 11.54 -3.14
N SER A 193 25.54 12.63 -3.91
CA SER A 193 24.78 13.87 -3.68
C SER A 193 23.38 13.84 -4.32
N ASN A 194 23.10 12.89 -5.21
CA ASN A 194 21.86 12.81 -5.97
C ASN A 194 20.85 11.85 -5.34
N THR A 195 19.56 12.05 -5.66
CA THR A 195 18.49 11.11 -5.34
C THR A 195 18.81 9.74 -5.92
N ASN A 196 18.77 8.70 -5.08
CA ASN A 196 18.90 7.32 -5.56
C ASN A 196 17.70 7.01 -6.47
N GLU A 197 17.97 6.37 -7.61
CA GLU A 197 16.95 6.02 -8.62
C GLU A 197 15.79 5.23 -7.99
N LEU A 198 16.09 4.28 -7.09
CA LEU A 198 15.08 3.48 -6.41
C LEU A 198 14.24 4.33 -5.45
N THR A 199 14.85 5.25 -4.69
CA THR A 199 14.13 6.17 -3.80
C THR A 199 13.13 7.00 -4.59
N GLN A 200 13.56 7.58 -5.72
CA GLN A 200 12.68 8.37 -6.59
C GLN A 200 11.55 7.52 -7.17
N THR A 201 11.86 6.32 -7.65
CA THR A 201 10.87 5.37 -8.17
C THR A 201 9.83 5.00 -7.12
N LEU A 202 10.24 4.71 -5.88
CA LEU A 202 9.30 4.38 -4.79
C LEU A 202 8.42 5.58 -4.41
N SER A 203 8.99 6.79 -4.37
CA SER A 203 8.21 8.03 -4.13
C SER A 203 7.14 8.22 -5.21
N ASN A 204 7.52 8.12 -6.49
CA ASN A 204 6.59 8.28 -7.60
C ASN A 204 5.46 7.23 -7.55
N LEU A 205 5.78 5.98 -7.20
CA LEU A 205 4.77 4.92 -7.05
C LEU A 205 3.81 5.20 -5.89
N SER A 206 4.31 5.78 -4.78
CA SER A 206 3.48 6.23 -3.66
C SER A 206 2.54 7.36 -4.08
N ASP A 207 3.03 8.35 -4.82
CA ASP A 207 2.21 9.47 -5.31
C ASP A 207 1.08 8.98 -6.21
N VAL A 208 1.37 8.00 -7.08
CA VAL A 208 0.34 7.37 -7.93
C VAL A 208 -0.71 6.66 -7.07
N LEU A 209 -0.31 5.96 -6.00
CA LEU A 209 -1.27 5.34 -5.08
C LEU A 209 -2.17 6.38 -4.43
N GLU A 210 -1.60 7.46 -3.89
CA GLU A 210 -2.36 8.53 -3.23
C GLU A 210 -3.34 9.23 -4.17
N GLN A 211 -2.91 9.51 -5.40
CA GLN A 211 -3.78 10.15 -6.40
C GLN A 211 -4.90 9.21 -6.88
N THR A 212 -4.64 7.91 -6.93
CA THR A 212 -5.59 6.93 -7.49
C THR A 212 -6.51 6.32 -6.44
N ILE A 213 -6.22 6.43 -5.14
CA ILE A 213 -7.00 5.78 -4.06
C ILE A 213 -8.46 6.29 -3.95
N PHE A 214 -8.75 7.49 -4.47
CA PHE A 214 -10.10 8.04 -4.50
C PHE A 214 -10.77 7.94 -5.87
N LEU A 215 -10.06 7.42 -6.88
CA LEU A 215 -10.60 7.26 -8.23
C LEU A 215 -11.30 5.90 -8.37
N PRO A 216 -12.37 5.83 -9.18
CA PRO A 216 -12.94 4.55 -9.59
C PRO A 216 -11.87 3.64 -10.23
N ASN A 217 -11.90 2.35 -9.88
CA ASN A 217 -10.90 1.34 -10.32
C ASN A 217 -10.62 1.34 -11.83
N PHE A 218 -11.62 1.61 -12.67
CA PHE A 218 -11.43 1.64 -14.13
C PHE A 218 -10.57 2.84 -14.58
N ILE A 219 -10.71 3.99 -13.92
CA ILE A 219 -9.91 5.18 -14.18
C ILE A 219 -8.46 4.94 -13.75
N SER A 220 -8.26 4.37 -12.56
CA SER A 220 -6.92 4.02 -12.06
C SER A 220 -6.21 3.03 -12.99
N ARG A 221 -6.92 2.03 -13.53
CA ARG A 221 -6.37 1.11 -14.55
C ARG A 221 -5.97 1.84 -15.83
N ILE A 222 -6.84 2.69 -16.36
CA ILE A 222 -6.55 3.51 -17.54
C ILE A 222 -5.28 4.35 -17.28
N TYR A 223 -5.20 5.04 -16.15
CA TYR A 223 -4.02 5.83 -15.77
C TYR A 223 -2.74 5.00 -15.79
N THR A 224 -2.74 3.80 -15.17
CA THR A 224 -1.56 2.91 -15.17
C THR A 224 -1.16 2.41 -16.56
N ILE A 225 -2.11 2.28 -17.49
CA ILE A 225 -1.82 1.86 -18.86
C ILE A 225 -1.20 3.02 -19.64
N PHE A 226 -1.74 4.23 -19.53
CA PHE A 226 -1.30 5.37 -20.35
C PHE A 226 -0.06 6.07 -19.78
N SER A 227 0.14 6.07 -18.46
CA SER A 227 1.28 6.73 -17.81
C SER A 227 2.60 6.03 -18.15
N SER A 228 3.41 6.65 -19.03
CA SER A 228 4.76 6.20 -19.34
C SER A 228 5.67 6.25 -18.13
N GLN A 229 5.47 7.24 -17.25
CA GLN A 229 6.22 7.37 -16.00
C GLN A 229 6.01 6.15 -15.10
N TYR A 230 4.75 5.76 -14.85
CA TYR A 230 4.43 4.58 -14.06
C TYR A 230 5.08 3.30 -14.62
N ARG A 231 5.06 3.10 -15.94
CA ARG A 231 5.69 1.94 -16.57
C ARG A 231 7.21 1.93 -16.38
N ARG A 232 7.87 3.08 -16.46
CA ARG A 232 9.31 3.21 -16.20
C ARG A 232 9.65 2.91 -14.73
N ASP A 233 8.93 3.54 -13.80
CA ASP A 233 9.15 3.35 -12.36
C ASP A 233 8.91 1.89 -11.96
N ARG A 234 7.84 1.27 -12.47
CA ARG A 234 7.59 -0.16 -12.27
C ARG A 234 8.73 -1.03 -12.80
N ALA A 235 9.21 -0.78 -14.01
CA ALA A 235 10.32 -1.54 -14.58
C ALA A 235 11.62 -1.38 -13.78
N THR A 236 11.89 -0.19 -13.24
CA THR A 236 13.02 0.06 -12.34
C THR A 236 12.87 -0.73 -11.04
N ALA A 237 11.70 -0.68 -10.38
CA ALA A 237 11.46 -1.44 -9.16
C ALA A 237 11.59 -2.97 -9.38
N GLU A 238 11.03 -3.48 -10.48
CA GLU A 238 11.17 -4.89 -10.89
C GLU A 238 12.65 -5.25 -11.12
N ARG A 239 13.44 -4.40 -11.77
CA ARG A 239 14.87 -4.63 -11.99
C ARG A 239 15.65 -4.78 -10.68
N TYR A 240 15.42 -3.90 -9.70
CA TYR A 240 16.05 -4.02 -8.38
C TYR A 240 15.63 -5.31 -7.68
N LEU A 241 14.33 -5.64 -7.72
CA LEU A 241 13.82 -6.88 -7.13
C LEU A 241 14.48 -8.12 -7.75
N TYR A 242 14.57 -8.19 -9.08
CA TYR A 242 15.19 -9.32 -9.76
C TYR A 242 16.67 -9.47 -9.43
N ARG A 243 17.42 -8.37 -9.33
CA ARG A 243 18.82 -8.40 -8.88
C ARG A 243 18.97 -8.97 -7.46
N MET A 244 18.09 -8.57 -6.54
CA MET A 244 18.07 -9.11 -5.18
C MET A 244 17.75 -10.61 -5.15
N ILE A 245 16.76 -11.04 -5.95
CA ILE A 245 16.40 -12.45 -6.08
C ILE A 245 17.56 -13.26 -6.68
N GLU A 246 18.16 -12.78 -7.76
CA GLU A 246 19.27 -13.45 -8.45
C GLU A 246 20.48 -13.60 -7.53
N GLN A 247 20.86 -12.54 -6.82
CA GLN A 247 21.93 -12.60 -5.82
C GLN A 247 21.65 -13.63 -4.71
N GLU A 248 20.38 -13.78 -4.30
CA GLU A 248 20.03 -14.77 -3.30
C GLU A 248 20.07 -16.20 -3.87
N LEU A 249 19.66 -16.38 -5.14
CA LEU A 249 19.66 -17.67 -5.81
C LEU A 249 21.07 -18.20 -6.14
N THR A 250 22.07 -17.33 -6.32
CA THR A 250 23.46 -17.76 -6.51
C THR A 250 24.08 -18.36 -5.24
N LYS A 251 23.48 -18.13 -4.06
CA LYS A 251 23.96 -18.71 -2.80
C LYS A 251 23.58 -20.19 -2.68
N THR A 252 24.49 -20.99 -2.13
CA THR A 252 24.30 -22.43 -1.90
C THR A 252 23.00 -22.72 -1.12
N ALA A 253 22.34 -23.83 -1.43
CA ALA A 253 21.09 -24.23 -0.76
C ALA A 253 21.23 -24.33 0.77
N GLU A 254 22.38 -24.79 1.27
CA GLU A 254 22.69 -24.85 2.70
C GLU A 254 22.74 -23.46 3.35
N SER A 255 23.39 -22.50 2.70
CA SER A 255 23.46 -21.10 3.15
C SER A 255 22.06 -20.46 3.16
N ARG A 256 21.24 -20.74 2.15
CA ARG A 256 19.84 -20.27 2.09
C ARG A 256 18.99 -20.86 3.22
N ALA A 257 19.12 -22.16 3.51
CA ALA A 257 18.39 -22.82 4.58
C ALA A 257 18.73 -22.22 5.96
N GLN A 258 20.00 -21.86 6.20
CA GLN A 258 20.42 -21.17 7.42
C GLN A 258 19.87 -19.73 7.49
N ARG A 259 19.86 -19.01 6.36
CA ARG A 259 19.44 -17.59 6.27
C ARG A 259 17.92 -17.40 6.18
N LYS A 260 17.14 -18.46 5.93
CA LYS A 260 15.66 -18.45 5.96
C LYS A 260 15.09 -17.79 7.21
N LYS A 261 15.74 -17.95 8.37
CA LYS A 261 15.26 -17.40 9.65
C LYS A 261 15.70 -15.96 9.91
N THR A 262 16.57 -15.39 9.08
CA THR A 262 17.19 -14.07 9.31
C THR A 262 16.98 -13.09 8.17
N SER A 263 16.79 -13.57 6.94
CA SER A 263 16.65 -12.74 5.73
C SER A 263 15.25 -12.91 5.11
N LEU A 264 14.63 -11.78 4.74
CA LEU A 264 13.33 -11.76 4.08
C LEU A 264 13.40 -12.40 2.70
N ILE A 265 14.42 -12.06 1.91
CA ILE A 265 14.55 -12.59 0.54
C ILE A 265 14.74 -14.10 0.56
N ALA A 266 15.56 -14.62 1.47
CA ALA A 266 15.75 -16.07 1.63
C ALA A 266 14.44 -16.77 1.99
N SER A 267 13.68 -16.19 2.93
CA SER A 267 12.39 -16.76 3.34
C SER A 267 11.32 -16.70 2.25
N LEU A 268 11.31 -15.64 1.43
CA LEU A 268 10.37 -15.50 0.31
C LEU A 268 10.69 -16.47 -0.83
N VAL A 269 11.98 -16.57 -1.21
CA VAL A 269 12.43 -17.49 -2.26
C VAL A 269 12.12 -18.94 -1.90
N ASP A 270 12.35 -19.33 -0.65
CA ASP A 270 12.04 -20.67 -0.15
C ASP A 270 10.52 -20.95 -0.09
N SER A 271 9.73 -19.96 0.33
CA SER A 271 8.27 -20.08 0.35
C SER A 271 7.70 -20.27 -1.05
N LEU A 272 8.20 -19.54 -2.06
CA LEU A 272 7.76 -19.69 -3.46
C LEU A 272 7.93 -21.13 -3.96
N GLN A 273 9.06 -21.76 -3.65
CA GLN A 273 9.33 -23.15 -4.05
C GLN A 273 8.42 -24.15 -3.34
N THR A 274 8.06 -23.89 -2.08
CA THR A 274 7.21 -24.77 -1.28
C THR A 274 5.72 -24.58 -1.61
N ASP A 275 5.31 -23.34 -1.87
CA ASP A 275 3.92 -22.95 -2.13
C ASP A 275 3.43 -23.36 -3.52
N GLU A 276 4.25 -23.27 -4.58
CA GLU A 276 3.85 -23.76 -5.91
C GLU A 276 3.56 -25.27 -5.90
N ILE A 277 4.38 -26.04 -5.19
CA ILE A 277 4.23 -27.49 -5.05
C ILE A 277 3.00 -27.86 -4.20
N ALA A 278 2.69 -27.08 -3.17
CA ALA A 278 1.56 -27.31 -2.29
C ALA A 278 0.22 -26.82 -2.88
N GLU A 279 0.22 -25.72 -3.63
CA GLU A 279 -0.98 -25.11 -4.22
C GLU A 279 -1.43 -25.83 -5.50
N ALA A 280 -0.50 -26.44 -6.24
CA ALA A 280 -0.82 -27.38 -7.33
C ALA A 280 -1.56 -28.65 -6.83
N LYS A 281 -1.49 -28.96 -5.53
CA LYS A 281 -2.08 -30.16 -4.93
C LYS A 281 -3.43 -29.94 -4.24
N LYS A 282 -3.94 -28.70 -4.13
CA LYS A 282 -5.18 -28.38 -3.39
C LYS A 282 -6.41 -28.23 -4.27
N SER A 283 -7.58 -28.62 -3.75
CA SER A 283 -8.87 -28.45 -4.43
C SER A 283 -9.32 -26.98 -4.46
N GLU A 284 -10.14 -26.60 -5.45
CA GLU A 284 -10.61 -25.22 -5.65
C GLU A 284 -11.39 -24.65 -4.44
N GLU A 285 -11.98 -25.51 -3.61
CA GLU A 285 -12.68 -25.10 -2.38
C GLU A 285 -11.71 -24.75 -1.23
N GLU A 286 -10.58 -25.44 -1.13
CA GLU A 286 -9.55 -25.16 -0.13
C GLU A 286 -8.76 -23.88 -0.46
N LYS A 287 -8.62 -23.54 -1.74
CA LYS A 287 -8.00 -22.29 -2.20
C LYS A 287 -8.80 -21.05 -1.78
N LYS A 288 -10.12 -21.17 -1.64
CA LYS A 288 -11.00 -20.05 -1.26
C LYS A 288 -10.97 -19.70 0.23
N GLY A 289 -10.53 -20.63 1.07
CA GLY A 289 -10.50 -20.48 2.53
C GLY A 289 -11.91 -20.41 3.13
N LYS A 290 -12.14 -21.11 4.24
CA LYS A 290 -13.36 -20.88 5.03
C LYS A 290 -13.22 -19.54 5.75
N LEU A 291 -14.28 -18.73 5.64
CA LEU A 291 -14.46 -17.44 6.31
C LEU A 291 -14.13 -17.55 7.80
#